data_AF-A0A920C375-F1
#
_entry.id   AF-A0A920C375-F1
#
_cell.length_a   1.000
_cell.length_b   1.000
_cell.length_c   1.000
_cell.angle_alpha   90.00
_cell.angle_beta   90.00
_cell.angle_gamma   90.00
#
_symmetry.space_group_name_H-M   'P 1'
#
loop_
_entity.id
_entity.type
_entity.pdbx_description
1 polymer ?
#
loop_
_entity_poly.entity_id
_entity_poly.type
_entity_poly.pdbx_seq_one_letter_code
_entity_poly.pdbx_strand_id
1 'polypeptide(L)'
;MFGFGFFDVFIIAAILGVQYFLSSRNSVYWGGFIPLVFVVWRTWILINEDENFLAYVLILLVGLAFLIGGWYEGRKALHNKRKQELDKMKSYDIK
;
A
#
# COMPACT_ATOMS: atom_id res chain seq x y z
N MET A 1 23.23 11.86 -10.10
CA MET A 1 22.60 12.89 -9.25
C MET A 1 21.10 12.87 -9.53
N PHE A 2 20.30 12.30 -8.62
CA PHE A 2 18.84 12.29 -8.74
C PHE A 2 18.30 13.72 -8.66
N GLY A 3 17.98 14.31 -9.82
CA GLY A 3 17.33 15.61 -9.89
C GLY A 3 15.85 15.44 -9.65
N PHE A 4 15.41 15.54 -8.39
CA PHE A 4 13.99 15.59 -8.05
C PHE A 4 13.42 16.96 -8.46
N GLY A 5 12.73 17.00 -9.60
CA GLY A 5 12.03 18.18 -10.08
C GLY A 5 10.70 18.37 -9.36
N PHE A 6 10.16 19.59 -9.39
CA PHE A 6 8.85 19.92 -8.81
C PHE A 6 7.71 19.04 -9.37
N PHE A 7 7.87 18.53 -10.59
CA PHE A 7 6.96 17.59 -11.25
C PHE A 7 6.97 16.18 -10.63
N ASP A 8 8.08 15.74 -10.03
CA ASP A 8 8.18 14.42 -9.41
C ASP A 8 7.30 14.31 -8.18
N VAL A 9 7.12 15.41 -7.44
CA VAL A 9 6.22 15.46 -6.29
C VAL A 9 4.77 15.23 -6.72
N PHE A 10 4.35 15.80 -7.86
CA PHE A 10 3.02 15.56 -8.43
C PHE A 10 2.87 14.14 -8.96
N ILE A 11 3.90 13.56 -9.55
CA ILE A 11 3.91 12.17 -10.02
C ILE A 11 3.78 11.22 -8.82
N ILE A 12 4.55 11.44 -7.76
CA ILE A 12 4.47 10.64 -6.52
C ILE A 12 3.11 10.80 -5.86
N ALA A 13 2.58 12.03 -5.77
CA ALA A 13 1.24 12.27 -5.22
C ALA A 13 0.14 11.62 -6.07
N ALA A 14 0.27 11.63 -7.41
CA ALA A 14 -0.65 10.96 -8.31
C ALA A 14 -0.58 9.44 -8.14
N ILE A 15 0.62 8.85 -8.03
CA ILE A 15 0.81 7.42 -7.77
C ILE A 15 0.20 7.04 -6.43
N LEU A 16 0.45 7.81 -5.36
CA LEU A 16 -0.13 7.58 -4.04
C LEU A 16 -1.65 7.75 -4.03
N GLY A 17 -2.18 8.74 -4.74
CA GLY A 17 -3.62 8.98 -4.89
C GLY A 17 -4.32 7.85 -5.65
N VAL A 18 -3.73 7.40 -6.76
CA VAL A 18 -4.18 6.24 -7.54
C VAL A 18 -4.11 4.97 -6.68
N GLN A 19 -3.01 4.77 -5.95
CA GLN A 19 -2.84 3.65 -5.04
C GLN A 19 -3.92 3.60 -3.95
N TYR A 20 -4.22 4.75 -3.32
CA TYR A 20 -5.25 4.86 -2.30
C TYR A 20 -6.66 4.67 -2.88
N PHE A 21 -6.92 5.27 -4.04
CA PHE A 21 -8.18 5.16 -4.76
C PHE A 21 -8.48 3.71 -5.21
N LEU A 22 -7.48 2.99 -5.69
CA LEU A 22 -7.62 1.59 -6.09
C LEU A 22 -7.67 0.62 -4.90
N SER A 23 -7.03 0.95 -3.77
CA SER A 23 -7.19 0.21 -2.51
C SER A 23 -8.63 0.29 -1.95
N SER A 24 -9.29 1.44 -2.15
CA SER A 24 -10.69 1.69 -1.79
C SER A 24 -11.70 0.91 -2.66
N ARG A 25 -11.36 0.63 -3.93
CA ARG A 25 -12.28 0.02 -4.93
C ARG A 25 -12.01 -1.46 -5.14
N ASN A 26 -12.71 -2.33 -4.39
CA ASN A 26 -12.98 -3.78 -4.57
C ASN A 26 -11.83 -4.74 -4.98
N SER A 27 -10.66 -4.25 -5.33
CA SER A 27 -9.55 -5.00 -5.91
C SER A 27 -8.42 -5.07 -4.88
N VAL A 28 -8.41 -6.18 -4.15
CA VAL A 28 -7.35 -6.62 -3.24
C VAL A 28 -5.96 -6.50 -3.91
N TYR A 29 -5.91 -6.69 -5.23
CA TYR A 29 -4.69 -6.79 -6.02
C TYR A 29 -3.85 -5.51 -6.08
N TRP A 30 -4.45 -4.32 -6.02
CA TRP A 30 -3.67 -3.07 -6.08
C TRP A 30 -2.93 -2.74 -4.79
N GLY A 31 -3.47 -3.16 -3.64
CA GLY A 31 -2.77 -3.01 -2.37
C GLY A 31 -1.63 -4.02 -2.18
N GLY A 32 -1.73 -5.20 -2.82
CA GLY A 32 -0.65 -6.18 -2.86
C GLY A 32 0.46 -5.86 -3.87
N PHE A 33 0.17 -5.04 -4.88
CA PHE A 33 1.17 -4.63 -5.88
C PHE A 33 2.29 -3.76 -5.28
N ILE A 34 1.97 -2.90 -4.32
CA ILE A 34 2.94 -1.99 -3.68
C ILE A 34 4.05 -2.75 -2.93
N PRO A 35 3.75 -3.74 -2.06
CA PRO A 35 4.81 -4.53 -1.44
C PRO A 35 5.63 -5.31 -2.47
N LEU A 36 5.04 -5.73 -3.61
CA LEU A 36 5.79 -6.37 -4.69
C LEU A 36 6.81 -5.42 -5.32
N VAL A 37 6.38 -4.20 -5.69
CA VAL A 37 7.27 -3.17 -6.26
C VAL A 37 8.37 -2.78 -5.27
N PHE A 38 8.03 -2.67 -3.98
CA PHE A 38 8.99 -2.38 -2.93
C PHE A 38 10.10 -3.43 -2.86
N VAL A 39 9.75 -4.73 -2.90
CA VAL A 39 10.74 -5.82 -2.92
C VAL A 39 11.65 -5.70 -4.15
N VAL A 40 11.07 -5.57 -5.35
CA VAL A 40 11.86 -5.46 -6.60
C VAL A 40 12.84 -4.29 -6.54
N TRP A 41 12.39 -3.13 -6.06
CA TRP A 41 13.24 -1.95 -5.90
C TRP A 41 14.39 -2.17 -4.91
N ARG A 42 14.09 -2.77 -3.75
CA ARG A 42 15.12 -3.09 -2.75
C ARG A 42 16.13 -4.09 -3.30
N THR A 43 15.68 -5.13 -4.01
CA THR A 43 16.57 -6.13 -4.61
C THR A 43 17.45 -5.53 -5.70
N TRP A 44 16.94 -4.54 -6.45
CA TRP A 44 17.73 -3.79 -7.42
C TRP A 44 18.88 -3.02 -6.78
N ILE A 45 18.61 -2.32 -5.67
CA ILE A 45 19.64 -1.58 -4.91
C ILE A 45 20.71 -2.54 -4.38
N LEU A 46 20.31 -3.68 -3.82
CA LEU A 46 21.24 -4.69 -3.31
C LEU A 46 22.26 -5.14 -4.38
N ILE A 47 21.81 -5.30 -5.62
CA ILE A 47 22.64 -5.79 -6.73
C ILE A 47 23.52 -4.68 -7.31
N ASN A 48 23.04 -3.43 -7.36
CA ASN A 48 23.71 -2.34 -8.08
C ASN A 48 24.57 -1.43 -7.18
N GLU A 49 24.29 -1.35 -5.88
CA GLU A 49 24.93 -0.38 -4.97
C GLU A 49 25.83 -1.03 -3.90
N ASP A 50 26.16 -2.33 -4.02
CA ASP A 50 26.93 -3.09 -3.02
C ASP A 50 26.42 -2.85 -1.58
N GLU A 51 25.09 -2.78 -1.42
CA GLU A 51 24.46 -2.56 -0.12
C GLU A 51 24.78 -3.72 0.83
N ASN A 52 25.06 -3.40 2.10
CA ASN A 52 25.27 -4.43 3.11
C ASN A 52 24.01 -5.31 3.24
N PHE A 53 24.18 -6.63 3.09
CA PHE A 53 23.08 -7.60 3.15
C PHE A 53 22.24 -7.49 4.43
N LEU A 54 22.87 -7.19 5.58
CA LEU A 54 22.14 -6.97 6.83
C LEU A 54 21.23 -5.73 6.77
N ALA A 55 21.70 -4.64 6.18
CA ALA A 55 20.91 -3.43 6.01
C ALA A 55 19.73 -3.67 5.07
N TYR A 56 19.98 -4.38 3.96
CA TYR A 56 18.93 -4.81 3.03
C TYR A 56 17.81 -5.60 3.73
N VAL A 57 18.16 -6.63 4.49
CA VAL A 57 17.17 -7.49 5.17
C VAL A 57 16.37 -6.71 6.21
N LEU A 58 17.03 -5.87 7.01
CA LEU A 58 16.35 -5.07 8.04
C LEU A 58 15.36 -4.08 7.43
N ILE A 59 15.78 -3.33 6.40
CA ILE A 59 14.92 -2.36 5.72
C ILE A 59 13.76 -3.06 5.01
N LEU A 60 14.02 -4.21 4.39
CA LEU A 60 12.99 -4.98 3.70
C LEU A 60 11.94 -5.51 4.68
N LEU A 61 12.34 -6.07 5.82
CA LEU A 61 11.42 -6.56 6.84
C LEU A 61 10.57 -5.44 7.45
N VAL A 62 11.19 -4.33 7.84
CA VAL A 62 10.48 -3.19 8.42
C VAL A 62 9.53 -2.57 7.40
N GLY A 63 10.01 -2.33 6.17
CA GLY A 63 9.19 -1.75 5.10
C GLY A 63 7.99 -2.62 4.73
N LEU A 64 8.19 -3.94 4.62
CA LEU A 64 7.09 -4.87 4.36
C LEU A 64 6.09 -4.93 5.51
N ALA A 65 6.56 -4.94 6.77
CA ALA A 65 5.67 -4.96 7.93
C ALA A 65 4.75 -3.73 7.96
N PHE A 66 5.28 -2.54 7.66
CA PHE A 66 4.49 -1.32 7.56
C PHE A 66 3.51 -1.34 6.38
N LEU A 67 3.97 -1.76 5.20
CA LEU A 67 3.13 -1.82 3.99
C LEU A 67 1.96 -2.79 4.15
N ILE A 68 2.24 -3.99 4.65
CA ILE A 68 1.23 -5.03 4.88
C ILE A 68 0.29 -4.61 6.03
N GLY A 69 0.83 -4.06 7.11
CA GLY A 69 0.05 -3.60 8.25
C GLY A 69 -0.95 -2.50 7.86
N GLY A 70 -0.47 -1.46 7.18
CA GLY A 70 -1.33 -0.36 6.71
C GLY A 70 -2.38 -0.83 5.70
N TRP A 71 -2.02 -1.77 4.82
CA TRP A 71 -2.98 -2.36 3.89
C TRP A 71 -4.06 -3.19 4.61
N TYR A 72 -3.67 -4.04 5.55
CA TYR A 72 -4.59 -4.85 6.34
C TYR A 72 -5.58 -3.98 7.12
N GLU A 73 -5.10 -2.91 7.75
CA GLU A 73 -5.93 -2.00 8.51
C GLU A 73 -6.92 -1.22 7.62
N GLY A 74 -6.47 -0.74 6.46
CA GLY A 74 -7.34 -0.13 5.45
C GLY A 74 -8.46 -1.06 4.97
N ARG A 75 -8.13 -2.35 4.74
CA ARG A 75 -9.11 -3.38 4.36
C ARG A 75 -10.10 -3.69 5.49
N LYS A 76 -9.62 -3.77 6.73
CA LYS A 76 -10.46 -3.97 7.91
C LYS A 76 -11.46 -2.82 8.09
N ALA A 77 -11.01 -1.59 7.91
CA ALA A 77 -11.88 -0.41 7.97
C ALA A 77 -12.98 -0.44 6.89
N LEU A 78 -12.63 -0.79 5.64
CA LEU A 78 -13.60 -0.92 4.55
C LEU A 78 -14.63 -2.03 4.82
N HIS A 79 -14.17 -3.18 5.32
CA HIS A 79 -15.05 -4.29 5.69
C HIS A 79 -16.03 -3.90 6.81
N ASN A 80 -15.53 -3.23 7.85
CA ASN A 80 -16.36 -2.75 8.95
C ASN A 80 -17.42 -1.75 8.49
N LYS A 81 -17.06 -0.79 7.61
CA LYS A 81 -18.02 0.14 7.02
C LYS A 81 -19.11 -0.58 6.23
N ARG A 82 -18.75 -1.55 5.39
CA ARG A 82 -19.74 -2.34 4.64
C ARG A 82 -20.67 -3.13 5.56
N LYS A 83 -20.14 -3.71 6.64
CA LYS A 83 -20.93 -4.44 7.63
C LYS A 83 -21.94 -3.54 8.33
N GLN A 84 -21.52 -2.34 8.76
CA GLN A 84 -22.42 -1.36 9.38
C GLN A 84 -23.54 -0.89 8.45
N GLU A 85 -23.23 -0.65 7.17
CA GLU A 85 -24.25 -0.31 6.16
C GLU A 85 -25.23 -1.47 5.93
N LEU A 86 -24.75 -2.71 5.92
CA LEU A 86 -25.59 -3.92 5.83
C LEU A 86 -26.52 -4.09 7.05
N ASP A 87 -26.01 -3.86 8.26
CA ASP A 87 -26.79 -3.96 9.49
C ASP A 87 -27.87 -2.86 9.56
N LYS A 88 -27.56 -1.64 9.08
CA LYS A 88 -28.57 -0.59 8.90
C LYS A 88 -29.67 -1.03 7.94
N MET A 89 -29.33 -1.53 6.75
CA MET A 89 -30.33 -1.99 5.77
C MET A 89 -31.24 -3.07 6.36
N LYS A 90 -30.67 -4.06 7.07
CA LYS A 90 -31.45 -5.10 7.77
C LYS A 90 -32.40 -4.52 8.82
N SER A 91 -31.98 -3.50 9.58
CA SER A 91 -32.85 -2.88 10.59
C SER A 91 -34.08 -2.17 10.00
N TYR A 92 -33.98 -1.67 8.77
CA TYR A 92 -35.09 -1.03 8.07
C TYR A 92 -35.99 -2.02 7.32
N ASP A 93 -35.46 -3.18 6.94
CA ASP A 93 -36.19 -4.24 6.21
C ASP A 93 -37.06 -5.13 7.12
N ILE A 94 -36.76 -5.18 8.42
CA ILE A 94 -37.51 -5.97 9.42
C ILE A 94 -38.72 -5.19 9.99
N LYS A 95 -38.98 -3.97 9.50
CA LYS A 95 -40.12 -3.13 9.88
C LYS A 95 -41.15 -3.05 8.77
#